data_AF-X1IHQ2-F1
#
_entry.id   AF-X1IHQ2-F1
#
_cell.length_a   1.000
_cell.length_b   1.000
_cell.length_c   1.000
_cell.angle_alpha   90.00
_cell.angle_beta   90.00
_cell.angle_gamma   90.00
#
_symmetry.space_group_name_H-M   'P 1'
#
loop_
_entity.id
_entity.type
_entity.pdbx_description
1 polymer ?
#
loop_
_entity_poly.entity_id
_entity_poly.type
_entity_poly.pdbx_seq_one_letter_code
_entity_poly.pdbx_strand_id
1 'polypeptide(L)'
;TRSYPPGHKDIPDRYKSIGQPVIIPGDMGRYSYILLGTEKAMSESFGSTCHGAGRLMSRSKAKRNIQGSELKKELFDKKGIVVMAGSMAGLAEEAPQAYKDVSKVVDVTHYAGISKKAVRLRPLGVLKG
;
A
#
# COMPACT_ATOMS: atom_id res chain seq x y z
N THR A 1 -4.91 8.00 6.02
CA THR A 1 -6.10 7.14 6.21
C THR A 1 -6.53 7.17 7.66
N ARG A 2 -7.83 7.12 7.95
CA ARG A 2 -8.38 7.06 9.32
C ARG A 2 -7.91 5.78 10.04
N SER A 3 -7.59 5.90 11.32
CA SER A 3 -6.87 4.91 12.15
C SER A 3 -7.44 4.87 13.58
N TYR A 4 -8.76 4.71 13.70
CA TYR A 4 -9.44 4.75 15.01
C TYR A 4 -9.12 3.55 15.92
N PRO A 5 -9.02 3.78 17.24
CA PRO A 5 -8.63 2.77 18.22
C PRO A 5 -9.75 1.76 18.51
N PRO A 6 -9.44 0.64 19.17
CA PRO A 6 -10.45 -0.23 19.76
C PRO A 6 -11.47 0.56 20.61
N GLY A 7 -12.74 0.16 20.57
CA GLY A 7 -13.82 0.79 21.32
C GLY A 7 -14.41 2.05 20.68
N HIS A 8 -13.76 2.64 19.66
CA HIS A 8 -14.27 3.85 19.03
C HIS A 8 -15.67 3.65 18.42
N LYS A 9 -16.60 4.57 18.72
CA LYS A 9 -18.02 4.47 18.35
C LYS A 9 -18.27 4.29 16.85
N ASP A 10 -17.43 4.88 16.02
CA ASP A 10 -17.56 4.87 14.55
C ASP A 10 -16.93 3.64 13.86
N ILE A 11 -16.50 2.63 14.64
CA ILE A 11 -16.00 1.35 14.12
C ILE A 11 -17.14 0.32 14.15
N PRO A 12 -17.37 -0.46 13.07
CA PRO A 12 -18.34 -1.55 13.07
C PRO A 12 -18.07 -2.55 14.21
N ASP A 13 -19.12 -3.08 14.84
CA ASP A 13 -19.00 -3.91 16.04
C ASP A 13 -18.07 -5.12 15.86
N ARG A 14 -18.05 -5.74 14.68
CA ARG A 14 -17.15 -6.86 14.34
C ARG A 14 -15.67 -6.52 14.54
N TYR A 15 -15.27 -5.26 14.40
CA TYR A 15 -13.88 -4.82 14.53
C TYR A 15 -13.64 -3.93 15.76
N LYS A 16 -14.70 -3.62 16.51
CA LYS A 16 -14.63 -2.66 17.62
C LYS A 16 -13.64 -3.10 18.70
N SER A 17 -13.49 -4.40 18.97
CA SER A 17 -12.51 -4.91 19.95
C SER A 17 -11.05 -4.85 19.49
N ILE A 18 -10.79 -4.77 18.17
CA ILE A 18 -9.43 -4.81 17.61
C ILE A 18 -8.96 -3.47 17.04
N GLY A 19 -9.87 -2.49 16.91
CA GLY A 19 -9.60 -1.21 16.27
C GLY A 19 -9.89 -1.22 14.77
N GLN A 20 -9.82 -0.05 14.14
CA GLN A 20 -10.22 0.10 12.75
C GLN A 20 -9.24 -0.62 11.81
N PRO A 21 -9.69 -1.52 10.93
CA PRO A 21 -8.85 -2.02 9.85
C PRO A 21 -8.45 -0.90 8.90
N VAL A 22 -7.14 -0.74 8.66
CA VAL A 22 -6.56 0.25 7.76
C VAL A 22 -5.94 -0.48 6.58
N ILE A 23 -6.46 -0.23 5.37
CA ILE A 23 -5.97 -0.85 4.14
C ILE A 23 -4.88 0.02 3.54
N ILE A 24 -3.68 -0.54 3.40
CA ILE A 24 -2.53 0.12 2.78
C ILE A 24 -2.21 -0.60 1.47
N PRO A 25 -2.64 -0.06 0.31
CA PRO A 25 -2.24 -0.60 -0.97
C PRO A 25 -0.73 -0.49 -1.16
N GLY A 26 -0.12 -1.59 -1.59
CA GLY A 26 1.19 -1.60 -2.22
C GLY A 26 1.13 -1.19 -3.69
N ASP A 27 2.25 -1.38 -4.39
CA ASP A 27 2.30 -1.32 -5.84
C ASP A 27 2.23 -2.73 -6.47
N MET A 28 2.18 -2.77 -7.81
CA MET A 28 1.97 -4.00 -8.59
C MET A 28 3.00 -5.11 -8.34
N GLY A 29 4.15 -4.79 -7.74
CA GLY A 29 5.23 -5.76 -7.50
C GLY A 29 5.60 -5.94 -6.03
N ARG A 30 4.88 -5.30 -5.10
CA ARG A 30 5.21 -5.29 -3.67
C ARG A 30 3.99 -5.62 -2.82
N TYR A 31 4.24 -5.76 -1.52
CA TYR A 31 3.21 -6.16 -0.56
C TYR A 31 2.16 -5.07 -0.34
N SER A 32 0.94 -5.48 -0.03
CA SER A 32 -0.07 -4.63 0.61
C SER A 32 -0.19 -5.00 2.08
N TYR A 33 -0.78 -4.12 2.90
CA TYR A 33 -0.93 -4.34 4.33
C TYR A 33 -2.35 -4.06 4.81
N ILE A 34 -2.77 -4.82 5.81
CA ILE A 34 -3.87 -4.45 6.71
C ILE A 34 -3.25 -4.12 8.06
N LEU A 35 -3.52 -2.90 8.54
CA LEU A 35 -3.13 -2.44 9.86
C LEU A 35 -4.38 -2.29 10.75
N LEU A 36 -4.18 -2.03 12.03
CA LEU A 36 -5.22 -1.69 12.98
C LEU A 36 -4.97 -0.31 13.56
N GLY A 37 -6.03 0.47 13.75
CA GLY A 37 -5.97 1.75 14.42
C GLY A 37 -5.65 1.63 15.92
N THR A 38 -5.19 2.73 16.51
CA THR A 38 -4.52 2.73 17.81
C THR A 38 -4.84 3.99 18.59
N GLU A 39 -4.82 3.93 19.92
CA GLU A 39 -5.08 5.09 20.78
C GLU A 39 -4.09 6.23 20.50
N LYS A 40 -2.83 5.89 20.30
CA LYS A 40 -1.77 6.86 19.99
C LYS A 40 -2.04 7.65 18.70
N ALA A 41 -2.77 7.07 17.75
CA ALA A 41 -3.19 7.80 16.55
C ALA A 41 -4.17 8.92 16.89
N MET A 42 -5.08 8.71 17.85
CA MET A 42 -6.01 9.76 18.28
C MET A 42 -5.27 10.94 18.89
N SER A 43 -4.26 10.67 19.72
CA SER A 43 -3.51 11.73 20.42
C SER A 43 -2.49 12.46 19.52
N GLU A 44 -1.85 11.77 18.58
CA GLU A 44 -0.71 12.34 17.83
C GLU A 44 -1.02 12.71 16.37
N SER A 45 -2.09 12.16 15.80
CA SER A 45 -2.38 12.32 14.37
C SER A 45 -3.87 12.47 14.08
N PHE A 46 -4.68 12.86 15.07
CA PHE A 46 -6.13 13.02 14.94
C PHE A 46 -6.82 11.77 14.36
N GLY A 47 -6.38 10.59 14.81
CA GLY A 47 -6.88 9.31 14.33
C GLY A 47 -6.46 9.01 12.90
N SER A 48 -5.24 9.36 12.49
CA SER A 48 -4.75 9.18 11.11
C SER A 48 -3.45 8.38 11.01
N THR A 49 -3.23 7.74 9.86
CA THR A 49 -1.99 7.05 9.49
C THR A 49 -1.73 7.15 7.98
N CYS A 50 -0.70 6.47 7.47
CA CYS A 50 -0.34 6.46 6.06
C CYS A 50 -1.43 5.84 5.16
N HIS A 51 -1.31 6.03 3.85
CA HIS A 51 -2.25 5.50 2.85
C HIS A 51 -1.59 4.62 1.77
N GLY A 52 -0.27 4.50 1.78
CA GLY A 52 0.50 3.81 0.74
C GLY A 52 1.95 4.28 0.71
N ALA A 53 2.70 3.82 -0.29
CA ALA A 53 4.11 4.17 -0.46
C ALA A 53 4.36 5.66 -0.74
N GLY A 54 3.50 6.29 -1.56
CA GLY A 54 3.80 7.60 -2.16
C GLY A 54 4.85 7.52 -3.27
N ARG A 55 4.75 8.43 -4.25
CA ARG A 55 5.61 8.45 -5.44
C ARG A 55 6.98 9.08 -5.16
N LEU A 56 8.00 8.54 -5.81
CA LEU A 56 9.35 9.10 -5.93
C LEU A 56 9.59 9.76 -7.29
N MET A 57 8.81 9.38 -8.31
CA MET A 57 8.94 9.90 -9.67
C MET A 57 7.61 10.40 -10.21
N SER A 58 7.65 11.46 -11.03
CA SER A 58 6.50 11.84 -11.85
C SER A 58 6.14 10.72 -12.83
N ARG A 59 4.88 10.67 -13.26
CA ARG A 59 4.41 9.70 -14.26
C ARG A 59 5.19 9.78 -15.57
N SER A 60 5.46 11.00 -16.04
CA SER A 60 6.25 11.22 -17.25
C SER A 60 7.68 10.72 -17.12
N LYS A 61 8.32 10.90 -15.94
CA LYS A 61 9.66 10.36 -15.69
C LYS A 61 9.66 8.82 -15.67
N ALA A 62 8.66 8.20 -15.05
CA ALA A 62 8.51 6.75 -15.04
C ALA A 62 8.35 6.18 -16.47
N LYS A 63 7.46 6.76 -17.30
CA LYS A 63 7.27 6.33 -18.70
C LYS A 63 8.52 6.39 -19.56
N ARG A 64 9.36 7.41 -19.36
CA ARG A 64 10.61 7.56 -20.14
C ARG A 64 11.68 6.55 -19.75
N ASN A 65 11.68 6.13 -18.49
CA ASN A 65 12.75 5.31 -17.93
C ASN A 65 12.39 3.83 -17.83
N ILE A 66 11.12 3.47 -18.00
CA ILE A 66 10.62 2.12 -17.74
C ILE A 66 9.82 1.64 -18.94
N GLN A 67 10.20 0.49 -19.47
CA GLN A 67 9.45 -0.17 -20.54
C GLN A 67 8.42 -1.12 -19.92
N GLY A 68 7.12 -0.88 -20.17
CA GLY A 68 6.04 -1.65 -19.56
C GLY A 68 6.06 -3.14 -19.90
N SER A 69 6.47 -3.50 -21.13
CA SER A 69 6.62 -4.89 -21.59
C SER A 69 7.68 -5.64 -20.78
N GLU A 70 8.84 -5.03 -20.56
CA GLU A 70 9.92 -5.59 -19.74
C GLU A 70 9.48 -5.73 -18.28
N LEU A 71 8.80 -4.71 -17.74
CA LEU A 71 8.27 -4.75 -16.38
C LEU A 71 7.27 -5.90 -16.20
N LYS A 72 6.34 -6.09 -17.16
CA LYS A 72 5.39 -7.19 -17.12
C LYS A 72 6.11 -8.55 -17.09
N LYS A 73 7.11 -8.72 -17.96
CA LYS A 73 7.93 -9.93 -18.01
C LYS A 73 8.68 -10.15 -16.70
N GLU A 74 9.31 -9.11 -16.17
CA GLU A 74 10.04 -9.17 -14.90
C GLU A 74 9.14 -9.59 -13.72
N LEU A 75 7.93 -9.01 -13.63
CA LEU A 75 6.97 -9.33 -12.57
C LEU A 75 6.53 -10.79 -12.62
N PHE A 76 6.37 -11.34 -13.82
CA PHE A 76 6.05 -12.76 -13.99
C PHE A 76 7.26 -13.64 -13.67
N ASP A 77 8.37 -13.45 -14.37
CA ASP A 77 9.56 -14.32 -14.30
C ASP A 77 10.18 -14.35 -12.90
N LYS A 78 10.26 -13.21 -12.22
CA LYS A 78 10.92 -13.12 -10.90
C LYS A 78 9.96 -13.29 -9.72
N LYS A 79 8.68 -12.96 -9.88
CA LYS A 79 7.74 -12.88 -8.75
C LYS A 79 6.48 -13.71 -8.93
N GLY A 80 6.27 -14.34 -10.08
CA GLY A 80 5.06 -15.09 -10.39
C GLY A 80 3.80 -14.23 -10.40
N ILE A 81 3.92 -12.93 -10.66
CA ILE A 81 2.79 -11.99 -10.66
C ILE A 81 2.26 -11.84 -12.08
N VAL A 82 1.00 -12.23 -12.29
CA VAL A 82 0.34 -12.09 -13.60
C VAL A 82 -0.21 -10.68 -13.76
N VAL A 83 0.15 -10.00 -14.85
CA VAL A 83 -0.28 -8.61 -15.10
C VAL A 83 -1.10 -8.49 -16.38
N MET A 84 -2.29 -7.90 -16.25
CA MET A 84 -3.10 -7.41 -17.35
C MET A 84 -3.18 -5.90 -17.26
N ALA A 85 -2.81 -5.21 -18.34
CA ALA A 85 -2.78 -3.76 -18.39
C ALA A 85 -3.52 -3.23 -19.62
N GLY A 86 -4.29 -2.16 -19.47
CA GLY A 86 -4.96 -1.46 -20.57
C GLY A 86 -3.97 -0.81 -21.54
N SER A 87 -2.81 -0.40 -21.05
CA SER A 87 -1.68 0.04 -21.88
C SER A 87 -0.33 -0.25 -21.22
N MET A 88 0.71 -0.47 -22.04
CA MET A 88 2.08 -0.63 -21.52
C MET A 88 2.63 0.68 -20.95
N ALA A 89 2.20 1.83 -21.49
CA ALA A 89 2.57 3.13 -20.95
C ALA A 89 1.98 3.36 -19.55
N GLY A 90 0.71 3.04 -19.33
CA GLY A 90 0.08 3.11 -18.01
C GLY A 90 0.70 2.12 -17.01
N LEU A 91 1.10 0.95 -17.49
CA LEU A 91 1.84 0.00 -16.68
C LEU A 91 3.20 0.57 -16.22
N ALA A 92 3.93 1.23 -17.12
CA ALA A 92 5.20 1.89 -16.79
C ALA A 92 5.03 3.06 -15.80
N GLU A 93 3.94 3.84 -15.89
CA GLU A 93 3.65 4.93 -14.94
C GLU A 93 3.54 4.45 -13.49
N GLU A 94 3.06 3.23 -13.32
CA GLU A 94 2.72 2.62 -12.04
C GLU A 94 3.79 1.61 -11.56
N ALA A 95 4.93 1.57 -12.24
CA ALA A 95 6.01 0.65 -11.92
C ALA A 95 6.48 0.79 -10.46
N PRO A 96 6.86 -0.31 -9.78
CA PRO A 96 7.34 -0.26 -8.40
C PRO A 96 8.46 0.78 -8.19
N GLN A 97 9.38 0.91 -9.14
CA GLN A 97 10.50 1.86 -9.08
C GLN A 97 10.03 3.34 -8.97
N ALA A 98 8.80 3.65 -9.36
CA ALA A 98 8.22 4.99 -9.24
C ALA A 98 7.73 5.32 -7.82
N TYR A 99 7.71 4.35 -6.90
CA TYR A 99 7.16 4.46 -5.55
C TYR A 99 8.21 4.15 -4.46
N LYS A 100 8.03 4.73 -3.26
CA LYS A 100 8.77 4.30 -2.07
C LYS A 100 8.47 2.84 -1.76
N ASP A 101 9.29 2.21 -0.92
CA ASP A 101 8.93 0.91 -0.37
C ASP A 101 7.84 1.08 0.69
N VAL A 102 6.63 0.59 0.39
CA VAL A 102 5.48 0.62 1.30
C VAL A 102 5.77 -0.07 2.62
N SER A 103 6.63 -1.11 2.63
CA SER A 103 7.03 -1.81 3.86
C SER A 103 7.70 -0.85 4.82
N LYS A 104 8.59 0.01 4.31
CA LYS A 104 9.28 1.04 5.11
C LYS A 104 8.30 2.09 5.64
N VAL A 105 7.34 2.51 4.81
CA VAL A 105 6.31 3.48 5.24
C VAL A 105 5.43 2.89 6.36
N VAL A 106 5.02 1.63 6.22
CA VAL A 106 4.26 0.91 7.24
C VAL A 106 5.08 0.71 8.51
N ASP A 107 6.37 0.39 8.39
CA ASP A 107 7.25 0.22 9.55
C ASP A 107 7.35 1.51 10.36
N VAL A 108 7.50 2.67 9.71
CA VAL A 108 7.53 3.97 10.38
C VAL A 108 6.25 4.21 11.18
N THR A 109 5.07 4.03 10.57
CA THR A 109 3.80 4.27 11.27
C THR A 109 3.51 3.21 12.34
N HIS A 110 4.07 2.01 12.18
CA HIS A 110 4.00 0.96 13.18
C HIS A 110 4.84 1.26 14.41
N TYR A 111 6.11 1.61 14.23
CA TYR A 111 7.02 1.92 15.33
C TYR A 111 6.70 3.25 15.98
N ALA A 112 6.16 4.22 15.23
CA ALA A 112 5.57 5.42 15.82
C ALA A 112 4.35 5.08 16.70
N GLY A 113 3.68 3.94 16.46
CA GLY A 113 2.55 3.46 17.23
C GLY A 113 1.19 4.03 16.80
N ILE A 114 1.14 4.79 15.70
CA ILE A 114 -0.11 5.37 15.16
C ILE A 114 -0.90 4.39 14.26
N SER A 115 -0.40 3.17 14.10
CA SER A 115 -1.10 2.03 13.50
C SER A 115 -0.36 0.74 13.86
N LYS A 116 -1.05 -0.41 13.90
CA LYS A 116 -0.44 -1.71 14.23
C LYS A 116 -0.48 -2.65 13.03
N LYS A 117 0.66 -3.22 12.62
CA LYS A 117 0.70 -4.27 11.58
C LYS A 117 -0.15 -5.47 12.00
N ALA A 118 -1.05 -5.92 11.12
CA ALA A 118 -1.88 -7.10 11.35
C ALA A 118 -1.66 -8.16 10.26
N VAL A 119 -1.78 -7.78 8.99
CA VAL A 119 -1.64 -8.72 7.86
C VAL A 119 -0.77 -8.11 6.77
N ARG A 120 0.06 -8.93 6.13
CA ARG A 120 0.82 -8.60 4.92
C ARG A 120 0.32 -9.48 3.78
N LEU A 121 0.01 -8.87 2.64
CA LEU A 121 -0.51 -9.55 1.45
C LEU A 121 0.51 -9.46 0.31
N ARG A 122 0.73 -10.58 -0.38
CA ARG A 122 1.55 -10.63 -1.60
C ARG A 122 0.62 -10.68 -2.82
N PRO A 123 0.80 -9.83 -3.84
CA PRO A 123 0.02 -9.92 -5.06
C PRO A 123 0.36 -11.21 -5.83
N LEU A 124 -0.68 -11.85 -6.38
CA LEU A 124 -0.56 -12.95 -7.35
C LEU A 124 -0.92 -12.49 -8.77
N GLY A 125 -1.81 -11.51 -8.86
CA GLY A 125 -2.20 -10.90 -10.12
C GLY A 125 -2.55 -9.43 -9.96
N VAL A 126 -2.35 -8.65 -11.03
CA VAL A 126 -2.64 -7.22 -11.08
C VAL A 126 -3.39 -6.90 -12.38
N LEU A 127 -4.57 -6.34 -12.22
CA LEU A 127 -5.34 -5.73 -13.31
C LEU A 127 -5.13 -4.21 -13.24
N LYS A 128 -4.68 -3.59 -14.32
CA LYS A 128 -4.41 -2.15 -14.38
C LYS A 128 -5.08 -1.53 -15.60
N GLY A 129 -5.91 -0.52 -15.38
CA GLY A 129 -6.49 0.32 -16.44
C GLY A 129 -5.48 1.32 -16.98
#